data_AF-A0A942MH29-F1
#
_entry.id   AF-A0A942MH29-F1
#
_cell.length_a   1.000
_cell.length_b   1.000
_cell.length_c   1.000
_cell.angle_alpha   90.00
_cell.angle_beta   90.00
_cell.angle_gamma   90.00
#
_symmetry.space_group_name_H-M   'P 1'
#
loop_
_entity.id
_entity.type
_entity.pdbx_description
1 polymer ?
#
loop_
_entity_poly.entity_id
_entity_poly.type
_entity_poly.pdbx_seq_one_letter_code
_entity_poly.pdbx_strand_id
1 'polypeptide(L)'
;MVAWLSQRITGLVLLFLIPWKIYSGFALTGQVPRIQGLLSRHIVATLDGLLIVTVIFHITYGLRVMLVDLGIKQEKLLFYAATLAGGLLSLIYLYYIYWR
;
A
#
# COMPACT_ATOMS: atom_id res chain seq x y z
N MET A 1 -6.41 18.93 1.58
CA MET A 1 -5.18 18.74 2.38
C MET A 1 -4.97 17.29 2.81
N VAL A 2 -5.99 16.60 3.36
CA VAL A 2 -5.87 15.19 3.80
C VAL A 2 -5.35 14.25 2.70
N ALA A 3 -5.95 14.23 1.51
CA ALA A 3 -5.53 13.36 0.41
C ALA A 3 -4.05 13.53 0.02
N TRP A 4 -3.57 14.77 -0.02
CA TRP A 4 -2.18 15.08 -0.31
C TRP A 4 -1.24 14.52 0.77
N LEU A 5 -1.58 14.73 2.04
CA LEU A 5 -0.79 14.24 3.17
C LEU A 5 -0.76 12.71 3.17
N SER A 6 -1.92 12.07 2.98
CA SER A 6 -2.03 10.62 2.84
C SER A 6 -1.11 10.09 1.74
N GLN A 7 -1.09 10.72 0.55
CA GLN A 7 -0.23 10.31 -0.55
C GLN A 7 1.27 10.35 -0.21
N ARG A 8 1.70 11.36 0.56
CA ARG A 8 3.11 11.50 0.99
C ARG A 8 3.47 10.46 2.05
N ILE A 9 2.61 10.31 3.07
CA ILE A 9 2.84 9.34 4.15
C ILE A 9 2.87 7.92 3.59
N THR A 10 1.90 7.54 2.76
CA THR A 10 1.88 6.20 2.15
C THR A 10 3.09 5.98 1.27
N GLY A 11 3.53 6.97 0.49
CA GLY A 11 4.75 6.88 -0.32
C GLY A 11 6.00 6.63 0.53
N LEU A 12 6.16 7.35 1.65
CA LEU A 12 7.26 7.13 2.59
C LEU A 12 7.20 5.75 3.24
N VAL A 13 6.02 5.27 3.64
CA VAL A 13 5.86 3.93 4.19
C VAL A 13 6.26 2.87 3.15
N LEU A 14 5.77 2.99 1.92
CA LEU A 14 6.05 2.04 0.84
C LEU A 14 7.53 2.01 0.45
N LEU A 15 8.20 3.16 0.48
CA LEU A 15 9.64 3.27 0.23
C LEU A 15 10.46 2.33 1.11
N PHE A 16 10.05 2.13 2.37
CA PHE A 16 10.72 1.19 3.28
C PHE A 16 10.13 -0.21 3.23
N LEU A 17 8.81 -0.31 3.17
CA LEU A 17 8.10 -1.56 3.39
C LEU A 17 8.18 -2.50 2.18
N ILE A 18 8.21 -1.98 0.95
CA ILE A 18 8.38 -2.78 -0.27
C ILE A 18 9.78 -3.40 -0.34
N PRO A 19 10.90 -2.63 -0.27
CA PRO A 19 12.23 -3.24 -0.30
C PRO A 19 12.45 -4.25 0.81
N TRP A 20 11.94 -3.95 2.01
CA TRP A 20 11.98 -4.88 3.14
C TRP A 20 11.30 -6.21 2.80
N LYS A 21 10.06 -6.17 2.27
CA LYS A 21 9.29 -7.38 1.92
C LYS A 21 9.93 -8.18 0.79
N ILE A 22 10.46 -7.50 -0.23
CA ILE A 22 11.18 -8.13 -1.34
C ILE A 22 12.44 -8.84 -0.82
N TYR A 23 13.30 -8.12 -0.08
CA TYR A 23 14.55 -8.69 0.44
C TYR A 23 14.27 -9.88 1.37
N SER A 24 13.36 -9.72 2.32
CA SER A 24 13.03 -10.78 3.27
C SER A 24 12.40 -12.01 2.58
N GLY A 25 11.66 -11.83 1.48
CA GLY A 25 11.18 -12.93 0.63
C GLY A 25 12.32 -13.70 -0.05
N PHE A 26 13.27 -12.99 -0.68
CA PHE A 26 14.46 -13.62 -1.26
C PHE A 26 15.35 -14.33 -0.22
N ALA A 27 15.42 -13.80 1.00
CA ALA A 27 16.18 -14.41 2.09
C ALA A 27 15.54 -15.72 2.58
N LEU A 28 14.20 -15.83 2.50
CA LEU A 28 13.49 -17.07 2.82
C LEU A 28 13.81 -18.17 1.80
N THR A 29 13.89 -17.83 0.52
CA THR A 29 14.19 -18.77 -0.58
C THR A 29 15.69 -19.07 -0.74
N GLY A 30 16.56 -18.47 0.09
CA GLY A 30 18.00 -18.71 0.06
C GLY A 30 18.74 -18.00 -1.09
N GLN A 31 18.09 -17.06 -1.78
CA GLN A 31 18.67 -16.34 -2.91
C GLN A 31 19.58 -15.18 -2.48
N VAL A 32 19.42 -14.69 -1.24
CA VAL A 32 20.27 -13.65 -0.63
C VAL A 32 20.65 -14.04 0.80
N PRO A 33 21.70 -13.44 1.39
CA PRO A 33 22.10 -13.72 2.76
C PRO A 33 20.96 -13.54 3.76
N ARG A 34 20.87 -14.46 4.73
CA ARG A 34 19.88 -14.36 5.81
C ARG A 34 20.38 -13.40 6.88
N ILE A 35 19.60 -12.36 7.15
CA ILE A 35 19.80 -11.48 8.31
C ILE A 35 18.96 -12.02 9.47
N GLN A 36 19.61 -12.42 10.56
CA GLN A 36 18.92 -12.88 11.77
C GLN A 36 17.94 -11.81 12.28
N GLY A 37 16.71 -12.23 12.64
CA GLY A 37 15.63 -11.35 13.06
C GLY A 37 14.76 -10.78 11.92
N LEU A 38 15.31 -10.59 10.72
CA LEU A 38 14.57 -10.06 9.56
C LEU A 38 13.49 -11.05 9.07
N LEU A 39 13.82 -12.35 9.09
CA LEU A 39 12.95 -13.44 8.64
C LEU A 39 11.73 -13.63 9.54
N SER A 40 11.92 -13.51 10.86
CA SER A 40 10.82 -13.59 11.84
C SER A 40 9.77 -12.50 11.65
N ARG A 41 10.16 -11.39 11.00
CA ARG A 41 9.28 -10.25 10.70
C ARG A 41 8.70 -10.30 9.28
N HIS A 42 9.09 -11.26 8.45
CA HIS A 42 8.52 -11.41 7.11
C HIS A 42 7.06 -11.86 7.17
N ILE A 43 6.70 -12.74 8.11
CA ILE A 43 5.35 -13.33 8.22
C ILE A 43 4.60 -12.66 9.39
N VAL A 44 4.47 -11.33 9.34
CA VAL A 44 3.73 -10.57 10.35
C VAL A 44 2.50 -10.00 9.69
N ALA A 45 1.34 -10.58 10.01
CA ALA A 45 0.03 -10.19 9.47
C ALA A 45 -0.22 -8.68 9.54
N THR A 46 0.23 -8.01 10.61
CA THR A 46 0.10 -6.56 10.73
C THR A 46 0.89 -5.80 9.65
N LEU A 47 2.10 -6.24 9.31
CA LEU A 47 2.93 -5.60 8.28
C LEU A 47 2.39 -5.88 6.88
N ASP A 48 1.87 -7.08 6.64
CA ASP A 48 1.21 -7.43 5.38
C ASP A 48 -0.08 -6.64 5.19
N GLY A 49 -0.92 -6.55 6.23
CA GLY A 49 -2.12 -5.71 6.22
C GLY A 49 -1.80 -4.23 5.97
N LEU A 50 -0.75 -3.71 6.65
CA LEU A 50 -0.29 -2.35 6.42
C LEU A 50 0.20 -2.14 4.98
N LEU A 51 0.95 -3.09 4.41
CA LEU A 51 1.40 -3.02 3.02
C LEU A 51 0.21 -2.91 2.07
N ILE A 52 -0.78 -3.80 2.23
CA ILE A 52 -1.97 -3.85 1.38
C ILE A 52 -2.70 -2.51 1.39
N VAL A 53 -3.02 -2.00 2.59
CA VAL A 53 -3.75 -0.74 2.74
C VAL A 53 -2.93 0.42 2.16
N THR A 54 -1.63 0.50 2.47
CA THR A 54 -0.79 1.62 2.03
C THR A 54 -0.57 1.62 0.52
N VAL A 55 -0.34 0.47 -0.12
CA VAL A 55 -0.26 0.34 -1.58
C VAL A 55 -1.55 0.79 -2.24
N ILE A 56 -2.69 0.27 -1.79
CA ILE A 56 -3.99 0.55 -2.41
C ILE A 56 -4.30 2.04 -2.33
N PHE A 57 -4.20 2.65 -1.14
CA PHE A 57 -4.47 4.08 -1.00
C PHE A 57 -3.47 4.96 -1.75
N HIS A 58 -2.19 4.58 -1.82
CA HIS A 58 -1.20 5.32 -2.61
C HIS A 58 -1.53 5.30 -4.10
N ILE A 59 -1.94 4.15 -4.63
CA ILE A 59 -2.29 4.01 -6.04
C ILE A 59 -3.60 4.75 -6.34
N THR A 60 -4.65 4.58 -5.54
CA THR A 60 -5.95 5.23 -5.82
C THR A 60 -5.89 6.74 -5.74
N TYR A 61 -5.16 7.31 -4.78
CA TYR A 61 -4.92 8.76 -4.73
C TYR A 61 -3.94 9.24 -5.79
N GLY A 62 -2.94 8.43 -6.17
CA GLY A 62 -2.08 8.71 -7.32
C GLY A 62 -2.87 8.83 -8.63
N LEU A 63 -3.80 7.89 -8.87
CA LEU A 63 -4.72 7.92 -10.00
C LEU A 63 -5.63 9.17 -9.97
N ARG A 64 -6.13 9.56 -8.79
CA ARG A 64 -6.86 10.84 -8.64
C ARG A 64 -6.01 12.01 -9.13
N VAL A 65 -4.73 12.09 -8.76
CA VAL A 65 -3.85 13.17 -9.19
C VAL A 65 -3.70 13.15 -10.72
N MET A 66 -3.40 11.99 -11.30
CA MET A 66 -3.29 11.83 -12.75
C MET A 66 -4.55 12.29 -13.50
N LEU A 67 -5.74 11.94 -12.99
CA LEU A 67 -7.02 12.37 -13.58
C LEU A 67 -7.24 13.89 -13.51
N VAL A 68 -6.85 14.52 -12.39
CA VAL A 68 -6.91 15.99 -12.26
C VAL A 68 -5.93 16.65 -13.23
N ASP A 69 -4.71 16.10 -13.35
CA ASP A 69 -3.68 16.61 -14.26
C ASP A 69 -4.10 16.49 -15.74
N LEU A 70 -4.93 15.48 -16.07
CA LEU A 70 -5.56 15.32 -17.38
C LEU A 70 -6.74 16.28 -17.63
N GLY A 71 -7.05 17.16 -16.67
CA GLY A 71 -8.06 18.22 -16.81
C GLY A 71 -9.44 17.90 -16.24
N ILE A 72 -9.61 16.79 -15.51
CA ILE A 72 -10.87 16.49 -14.82
C ILE A 72 -11.04 17.43 -13.61
N LYS A 73 -12.01 18.33 -13.68
CA LYS A 73 -12.21 19.41 -12.68
C LYS A 73 -13.04 18.99 -11.45
N GLN A 74 -13.60 17.77 -11.44
CA GLN A 74 -14.45 17.29 -10.33
C GLN A 74 -13.65 16.78 -9.13
N GLU A 75 -12.74 17.60 -8.58
CA GLU A 75 -11.81 17.20 -7.53
C GLU A 75 -12.44 16.60 -6.27
N LYS A 76 -13.61 17.12 -5.85
CA LYS A 76 -14.36 16.60 -4.69
C LYS A 76 -14.91 15.21 -4.98
N LEU A 77 -15.51 15.02 -6.16
CA LEU A 77 -16.03 13.71 -6.57
C LEU A 77 -14.90 12.69 -6.67
N LEU A 78 -13.77 13.06 -7.30
CA LEU A 78 -12.59 12.21 -7.40
C LEU A 78 -12.00 11.87 -6.03
N PHE A 79 -12.02 12.80 -5.08
CA PHE A 79 -11.59 12.54 -3.70
C PHE A 79 -12.46 11.47 -3.04
N TYR A 80 -13.79 11.61 -3.09
CA TYR A 80 -14.70 10.63 -2.51
C TYR A 80 -14.61 9.28 -3.22
N ALA A 81 -14.56 9.27 -4.55
CA ALA A 81 -14.44 8.05 -5.35
C ALA A 81 -13.13 7.31 -5.02
N ALA A 82 -11.99 8.00 -4.99
CA ALA A 82 -10.70 7.38 -4.64
C ALA A 82 -10.67 6.87 -3.19
N THR A 83 -11.28 7.58 -2.26
CA THR A 83 -11.36 7.17 -0.84
C THR A 83 -12.24 5.93 -0.68
N LEU A 84 -13.41 5.92 -1.32
CA LEU A 84 -14.33 4.78 -1.27
C LEU A 84 -13.72 3.55 -1.96
N ALA A 85 -13.14 3.73 -3.15
CA ALA A 85 -12.46 2.66 -3.87
C ALA A 85 -11.28 2.11 -3.07
N GLY A 86 -10.44 2.97 -2.49
CA GLY A 86 -9.32 2.56 -1.67
C GLY A 86 -9.76 1.77 -0.42
N GLY A 87 -10.81 2.22 0.25
CA GLY A 87 -11.39 1.52 1.40
C GLY A 87 -11.98 0.16 1.03
N LEU A 88 -12.82 0.10 0.00
CA LEU A 88 -13.45 -1.15 -0.44
C LEU A 88 -12.42 -2.18 -0.92
N LEU A 89 -11.48 -1.76 -1.75
CA LEU A 89 -10.40 -2.65 -2.22
C LEU A 89 -9.59 -3.16 -1.03
N SER A 90 -9.20 -2.30 -0.09
CA SER A 90 -8.46 -2.73 1.10
C SER A 90 -9.23 -3.78 1.89
N LEU A 91 -10.52 -3.57 2.16
CA LEU A 91 -11.36 -4.54 2.87
C LEU A 91 -11.46 -5.87 2.13
N ILE A 92 -11.65 -5.83 0.81
CA ILE A 92 -11.73 -7.04 -0.04
C ILE A 92 -10.44 -7.84 0.03
N TYR A 93 -9.27 -7.20 -0.14
CA TYR A 93 -7.98 -7.89 -0.11
C TYR A 93 -7.65 -8.42 1.29
N LEU A 94 -7.93 -7.65 2.34
CA LEU A 94 -7.74 -8.11 3.72
C LEU A 94 -8.63 -9.32 4.03
N TYR A 95 -9.91 -9.28 3.63
CA TYR A 95 -10.83 -10.40 3.81
C TYR A 95 -10.31 -11.66 3.10
N TYR A 96 -9.90 -11.54 1.84
CA TYR A 96 -9.42 -12.67 1.04
C TYR A 96 -8.14 -13.30 1.60
N ILE A 97 -7.26 -12.51 2.21
CA ILE A 97 -5.97 -12.99 2.74
C ILE A 97 -6.10 -13.57 4.16
N TYR A 98 -6.98 -13.01 5.00
CA TYR A 98 -7.03 -13.38 6.42
C TYR A 98 -8.23 -14.23 6.82
N TRP A 99 -9.32 -14.23 6.06
CA TRP A 99 -10.60 -14.79 6.51
C TRP A 99 -11.24 -15.79 5.55
N ARG A 100 -10.69 -15.92 4.34
CA ARG A 100 -11.09 -16.93 3.36
C ARG A 100 -10.03 -18.03 3.31
#